data_AF-A0A231VJU6-F1
#
_entry.id   AF-A0A231VJU6-F1
#
_cell.length_a   1.000
_cell.length_b   1.000
_cell.length_c   1.000
_cell.angle_alpha   90.00
_cell.angle_beta   90.00
_cell.angle_gamma   90.00
#
_symmetry.space_group_name_H-M   'P 1'
#
loop_
_entity.id
_entity.type
_entity.pdbx_description
1 polymer ?
#
loop_
_entity_poly.entity_id
_entity_poly.type
_entity_poly.pdbx_seq_one_letter_code
_entity_poly.pdbx_strand_id
1 'polypeptide(L)'
;MFVILVYDVNEKRVNKVLKTCRKYLNWVQNSVLEGDISDANFRKLKSEISRIINKDEDSVIVYILRTTKYSDREIIGLEKGGESLFV
;
A
#
# COMPACT_ATOMS: atom_id res chain seq x y z
N MET A 1 -0.66 -3.91 13.18
CA MET A 1 -1.96 -3.51 12.57
C MET A 1 -1.92 -3.92 11.12
N PHE A 2 -3.06 -4.23 10.51
CA PHE A 2 -3.10 -4.48 9.08
C PHE A 2 -3.52 -3.21 8.35
N VAL A 3 -2.86 -2.90 7.24
CA VAL A 3 -3.11 -1.69 6.47
C VAL A 3 -3.36 -2.05 5.01
N ILE A 4 -4.35 -1.39 4.41
CA ILE A 4 -4.51 -1.32 2.95
C ILE A 4 -4.25 0.12 2.52
N LEU A 5 -3.24 0.32 1.69
CA LEU A 5 -2.84 1.60 1.14
C LEU A 5 -3.19 1.64 -0.34
N VAL A 6 -3.96 2.66 -0.72
CA VAL A 6 -4.34 2.94 -2.10
C VAL A 6 -3.79 4.31 -2.48
N TYR A 7 -3.24 4.45 -3.68
CA TYR A 7 -2.76 5.74 -4.15
C TYR A 7 -3.23 6.07 -5.57
N ASP A 8 -3.46 7.36 -5.81
CA ASP A 8 -3.60 7.95 -7.13
C ASP A 8 -2.54 9.06 -7.23
N VAL A 9 -1.48 8.79 -7.99
CA VAL A 9 -0.26 9.61 -8.00
C VAL A 9 0.19 9.79 -9.43
N ASN A 10 0.59 11.00 -9.78
CA ASN A 10 1.12 11.32 -11.10
C ASN A 10 2.28 10.39 -11.51
N GLU A 11 2.34 10.02 -12.78
CA GLU A 11 3.34 9.09 -13.35
C GLU A 11 4.79 9.51 -13.05
N LYS A 12 5.07 10.82 -12.96
CA LYS A 12 6.41 11.33 -12.60
C LYS A 12 6.89 10.86 -11.21
N ARG A 13 5.96 10.51 -10.31
CA ARG A 13 6.23 10.16 -8.90
C ARG A 13 5.83 8.73 -8.55
N VAL A 14 4.98 8.08 -9.35
CA VAL A 14 4.43 6.74 -9.08
C VAL A 14 5.51 5.70 -8.75
N ASN A 15 6.62 5.68 -9.50
CA ASN A 15 7.71 4.74 -9.27
C ASN A 15 8.40 4.95 -7.92
N LYS A 16 8.51 6.20 -7.45
CA LYS A 16 9.09 6.51 -6.13
C LYS A 16 8.12 6.10 -5.02
N VAL A 17 6.83 6.38 -5.17
CA VAL A 17 5.79 5.97 -4.21
C VAL A 17 5.74 4.45 -4.10
N LEU A 18 5.66 3.73 -5.22
CA LEU A 18 5.65 2.26 -5.24
C LEU A 18 6.88 1.67 -4.54
N LYS A 19 8.09 2.15 -4.87
CA LYS A 19 9.33 1.68 -4.23
C LYS A 19 9.33 1.93 -2.73
N THR A 20 8.83 3.07 -2.28
CA THR A 20 8.71 3.38 -0.85
C THR A 20 7.71 2.46 -0.16
N CYS A 21 6.51 2.28 -0.73
CA CYS A 21 5.49 1.43 -0.12
C CYS A 21 5.94 -0.04 -0.03
N ARG A 22 6.66 -0.57 -1.03
CA ARG A 22 7.19 -1.95 -1.04
C ARG A 22 8.24 -2.25 0.03
N LYS A 23 8.79 -1.24 0.71
CA LYS A 23 9.65 -1.45 1.90
C LYS A 23 8.86 -1.90 3.13
N TYR A 24 7.54 -1.67 3.13
CA TYR A 24 6.69 -1.75 4.31
C TYR A 24 5.45 -2.63 4.11
N LEU A 25 4.95 -2.74 2.88
CA LEU A 25 3.72 -3.43 2.52
C LEU A 25 3.93 -4.29 1.28
N ASN A 26 3.07 -5.29 1.10
CA ASN A 26 3.06 -6.15 -0.07
C ASN A 26 2.31 -5.47 -1.21
N TRP A 27 2.86 -5.54 -2.42
CA TRP A 27 2.21 -5.01 -3.61
C TRP A 27 1.19 -6.01 -4.14
N VAL A 28 -0.06 -5.58 -4.30
CA VAL A 28 -1.16 -6.45 -4.74
C VAL A 28 -1.75 -6.02 -6.09
N GLN A 29 -1.78 -4.72 -6.38
CA GLN A 29 -2.22 -4.17 -7.67
C GLN A 29 -1.51 -2.83 -7.93
N ASN A 30 -1.50 -2.36 -9.19
CA ASN A 30 -0.85 -1.12 -9.65
C ASN A 30 -0.86 0.05 -8.66
N SER A 31 -1.97 0.26 -7.96
CA SER A 31 -2.19 1.35 -7.02
C SER A 31 -2.59 0.90 -5.62
N VAL A 32 -2.41 -0.38 -5.29
CA VAL A 32 -2.84 -0.97 -4.01
C VAL A 32 -1.71 -1.79 -3.41
N LEU A 33 -1.44 -1.54 -2.13
CA LEU A 33 -0.54 -2.34 -1.29
C LEU A 33 -1.22 -2.67 0.03
N GLU A 34 -0.91 -3.82 0.60
CA GLU A 34 -1.47 -4.24 1.88
C GLU A 34 -0.49 -5.06 2.71
N GLY A 35 -0.73 -5.15 4.02
CA GLY A 35 0.08 -5.99 4.90
C GLY A 35 0.06 -5.57 6.36
N ASP A 36 0.62 -6.44 7.20
CA ASP A 36 0.88 -6.14 8.60
C ASP A 36 2.04 -5.16 8.76
N ILE A 37 1.82 -4.16 9.59
CA ILE A 37 2.80 -3.10 9.87
C ILE A 37 2.76 -2.70 11.34
N SER A 38 3.93 -2.36 11.90
CA SER A 38 4.04 -1.78 13.24
C SER A 38 3.68 -0.30 13.23
N ASP A 39 3.23 0.25 14.37
CA ASP A 39 2.95 1.69 14.50
C ASP A 39 4.14 2.57 14.11
N ALA A 40 5.35 2.14 14.47
CA ALA A 40 6.58 2.86 14.15
C ALA A 40 6.85 2.87 12.63
N ASN A 41 6.73 1.73 11.97
CA ASN A 41 6.91 1.65 10.52
C ASN A 41 5.80 2.35 9.77
N PHE A 42 4.57 2.33 10.27
CA PHE A 42 3.46 3.06 9.68
C PHE A 42 3.67 4.57 9.72
N ARG A 43 4.19 5.11 10.83
CA ARG A 43 4.58 6.53 10.92
C ARG A 43 5.70 6.87 9.93
N LYS A 44 6.71 6.00 9.78
CA LYS A 44 7.79 6.18 8.79
C LYS A 44 7.28 6.16 7.35
N LEU A 45 6.45 5.19 7.00
CA LEU A 45 5.80 5.08 5.69
C LEU A 45 5.06 6.38 5.32
N LYS A 46 4.20 6.88 6.22
CA LYS A 46 3.48 8.15 6.01
C LYS A 46 4.43 9.33 5.81
N SER A 47 5.50 9.40 6.61
CA SER A 47 6.49 10.48 6.48
C SER A 47 7.28 10.41 5.17
N GLU A 48 7.66 9.21 4.71
CA GLU A 48 8.38 9.04 3.44
C GLU A 48 7.49 9.38 2.25
N ILE A 49 6.24 8.89 2.22
CA ILE A 49 5.28 9.21 1.16
C ILE A 49 5.01 10.72 1.09
N SER A 50 4.77 11.37 2.24
CA SER A 50 4.47 12.81 2.27
C SER A 50 5.62 13.70 1.75
N ARG A 51 6.86 13.18 1.68
CA ARG A 51 8.01 13.88 1.09
C ARG A 51 8.12 13.67 -0.43
N ILE A 52 7.42 12.68 -0.97
CA ILE A 52 7.48 12.30 -2.39
C ILE A 52 6.32 12.93 -3.16
N ILE A 53 5.10 12.88 -2.59
CA ILE A 53 3.88 13.32 -3.27
C ILE A 53 3.78 14.84 -3.37
N ASN A 54 3.05 15.31 -4.39
CA ASN A 54 2.52 16.67 -4.44
C ASN A 54 1.08 16.66 -3.91
N LYS A 55 0.83 17.36 -2.79
CA LYS A 55 -0.48 17.33 -2.12
C LYS A 55 -1.61 18.02 -2.90
N ASP A 56 -1.27 18.83 -3.90
CA ASP A 56 -2.24 19.50 -4.77
C ASP A 56 -2.63 18.64 -5.99
N GLU A 57 -1.91 17.55 -6.26
CA GLU A 57 -2.10 16.69 -7.45
C GLU A 57 -2.35 15.22 -7.10
N ASP A 58 -1.77 14.73 -6.00
CA ASP A 58 -1.74 13.32 -5.63
C ASP A 58 -2.63 13.02 -4.41
N SER A 59 -3.15 11.81 -4.37
CA SER A 59 -3.94 11.29 -3.26
C SER A 59 -3.42 9.94 -2.76
N VAL A 60 -3.41 9.77 -1.44
CA VAL A 60 -3.08 8.49 -0.79
C VAL A 60 -4.09 8.24 0.31
N ILE A 61 -4.78 7.10 0.24
CA ILE A 61 -5.77 6.65 1.22
C ILE A 61 -5.18 5.45 1.95
N VAL A 62 -5.37 5.42 3.27
CA VAL A 62 -4.92 4.31 4.11
C VAL A 62 -6.08 3.82 4.96
N TYR A 63 -6.48 2.57 4.75
CA TYR A 63 -7.41 1.85 5.63
C TYR A 63 -6.62 1.12 6.70
N ILE A 64 -6.95 1.38 7.97
CA ILE A 64 -6.29 0.77 9.12
C ILE A 64 -7.26 -0.22 9.75
N LEU A 65 -6.92 -1.51 9.69
CA LEU A 65 -7.70 -2.59 10.25
C LEU A 65 -7.07 -3.03 11.58
N ARG A 66 -7.85 -2.93 12.66
CA ARG A 66 -7.43 -3.39 14.00
C ARG A 66 -7.42 -4.91 14.11
N THR A 67 -8.20 -5.60 13.28
CA THR A 67 -8.20 -7.07 13.16
C THR A 67 -8.59 -7.46 11.73
N THR A 68 -7.98 -8.52 11.21
CA THR A 68 -8.28 -9.13 9.91
C THR A 68 -9.27 -10.31 10.03
N LYS A 69 -9.78 -10.58 11.24
CA LYS A 69 -10.66 -11.74 11.52
C LYS A 69 -11.94 -11.81 10.68
N TYR A 70 -12.37 -10.69 10.09
CA TYR A 70 -13.63 -10.58 9.34
C TYR A 70 -13.43 -9.94 7.96
N SER A 71 -12.19 -9.94 7.44
CA SER A 71 -11.91 -9.42 6.09
C SER A 71 -11.79 -10.57 5.11
N ASP A 72 -12.78 -10.75 4.24
CA ASP A 72 -12.65 -11.54 3.02
C ASP A 72 -12.02 -10.69 1.91
N ARG A 73 -11.08 -11.29 1.18
CA ARG A 73 -10.47 -10.71 -0.01
C ARG A 73 -10.85 -11.57 -1.21
N GLU A 74 -11.64 -10.99 -2.12
CA GLU A 74 -12.00 -11.63 -3.38
C GLU A 74 -11.28 -10.93 -4.53
N ILE A 75 -10.67 -11.70 -5.43
CA ILE A 75 -10.08 -11.19 -6.67
C ILE A 75 -10.97 -11.63 -7.82
N ILE A 76 -11.45 -10.67 -8.60
CA ILE A 76 -12.15 -10.92 -9.86
C ILE A 76 -11.21 -10.53 -11.00
N GLY A 77 -10.89 -11.49 -11.88
CA GLY A 77 -10.01 -11.28 -13.02
C GLY A 77 -8.55 -11.62 -12.74
N LEU A 78 -7.64 -10.90 -13.39
CA LEU A 78 -6.20 -11.21 -13.35
C LEU A 78 -5.56 -10.78 -12.03
N GLU A 79 -5.00 -11.74 -11.31
CA GLU A 79 -4.12 -11.49 -10.17
C GLU A 79 -2.80 -10.87 -10.66
N LYS A 80 -2.46 -9.68 -10.15
CA LYS A 80 -1.25 -8.95 -10.55
C LYS A 80 -0.09 -9.13 -9.59
N GLY A 81 -0.39 -9.24 -8.29
CA GLY A 81 0.58 -9.34 -7.20
C GLY A 81 0.04 -10.17 -6.05
N GLY A 82 0.93 -10.47 -5.11
CA GLY A 82 0.78 -11.51 -4.10
C GLY A 82 2.07 -12.32 -4.07
N GLU A 83 2.62 -12.58 -2.88
CA GLU A 83 3.60 -13.66 -2.78
C GLU A 83 2.87 -14.94 -3.14
N SER A 84 3.20 -15.52 -4.30
CA SER A 84 2.97 -16.95 -4.51
C SER A 84 3.71 -17.64 -3.36
N LEU A 85 2.99 -18.04 -2.32
CA LEU A 85 3.45 -19.10 -1.43
C LEU A 85 3.54 -20.34 -2.31
N PHE A 86 4.66 -20.49 -3.01
CA PHE A 86 5.06 -21.78 -3.54
C PHE A 86 5.25 -22.68 -2.32
N VAL A 87 4.26 -23.54 -2.09
CA VAL A 87 4.38 -24.70 -1.19
C VAL A 87 5.21 -25.77 -1.90
#